data_AF-A0A914X7U9-F1
#
_entry.id   AF-A0A914X7U9-F1
#
_cell.length_a   1.000
_cell.length_b   1.000
_cell.length_c   1.000
_cell.angle_alpha   90.00
_cell.angle_beta   90.00
_cell.angle_gamma   90.00
#
_symmetry.space_group_name_H-M   'P 1'
#
loop_
_entity.id
_entity.type
_entity.pdbx_description
1 polymer ?
#
loop_
_entity_poly.entity_id
_entity_poly.type
_entity_poly.pdbx_seq_one_letter_code
_entity_poly.pdbx_strand_id
1 'polypeptide(L)'
;MAADTNTSTTRLTFFVNGKKHEVDHVDPRTTLASYLRNQMHLTGTKIGCNEGGCGACTVMISDQAPESGAIQHYSVNACLMPVCSVNGKAVTTVEGIGSLVRQRLHPIQERLAKAHGSQCGFCTPGFIMAMYALLRNYPQPTEEQIDVALQGNLCRCTGYRPILEAFYSFAKGGIGCCQSNGAMTNGCCQQNGSAENGSCQQNGVKELNGGGCCQQNGEGEAKVGCCKSGERKELTTLVNFTDCSAYDSSQEPIFPPELLIKTEHPLASWSMLDSGISWYQPSSVAELVDLKSRFPEARI
;
A
#
# COMPACT_ATOMS: atom_id res chain seq x y z
N MET A 1 10.87 -8.23 -45.45
CA MET A 1 9.69 -7.52 -44.91
C MET A 1 8.49 -8.40 -45.19
N ALA A 2 8.22 -9.37 -44.31
CA ALA A 2 6.96 -10.13 -44.36
C ALA A 2 6.01 -9.44 -43.39
N ALA A 3 4.90 -8.93 -43.92
CA ALA A 3 3.81 -8.42 -43.13
C ALA A 3 3.11 -9.61 -42.47
N ASP A 4 3.26 -9.75 -41.16
CA ASP A 4 2.53 -10.74 -40.38
C ASP A 4 1.05 -10.36 -40.36
N THR A 5 0.29 -11.18 -41.07
CA THR A 5 -1.17 -11.15 -41.14
C THR A 5 -1.72 -12.01 -40.02
N ASN A 6 -1.77 -11.44 -38.83
CA ASN A 6 -2.74 -11.86 -37.82
C ASN A 6 -3.18 -10.59 -37.09
N THR A 7 -4.48 -10.34 -37.05
CA THR A 7 -5.12 -9.13 -36.50
C THR A 7 -4.88 -8.98 -35.00
N SER A 8 -3.64 -8.68 -34.60
CA SER A 8 -3.28 -8.29 -33.25
C SER A 8 -3.77 -6.87 -33.06
N THR A 9 -4.66 -6.67 -32.10
CA THR A 9 -5.04 -5.32 -31.68
C THR A 9 -3.76 -4.59 -31.28
N THR A 10 -3.51 -3.39 -31.82
CA THR A 10 -2.31 -2.58 -31.50
C THR A 10 -2.58 -1.51 -30.45
N ARG A 11 -3.85 -1.27 -30.14
CA ARG A 11 -4.28 -0.22 -29.20
C ARG A 11 -4.25 -0.72 -27.76
N LEU A 12 -3.51 -0.03 -26.91
CA LEU A 12 -3.51 -0.26 -25.46
C LEU A 12 -4.83 0.25 -24.87
N THR A 13 -5.57 -0.59 -24.15
CA THR A 13 -6.84 -0.22 -23.53
C THR A 13 -6.84 -0.57 -22.04
N PHE A 14 -7.06 0.41 -21.18
CA PHE A 14 -7.09 0.22 -19.72
C PHE A 14 -7.97 1.28 -19.06
N PHE A 15 -8.18 1.16 -17.75
CA PHE A 15 -8.95 2.14 -16.99
C PHE A 15 -8.07 2.82 -15.95
N VAL A 16 -8.31 4.11 -15.71
CA VAL A 16 -7.71 4.86 -14.60
C VAL A 16 -8.80 5.59 -13.86
N ASN A 17 -8.95 5.32 -12.56
CA ASN A 17 -9.97 5.95 -11.70
C ASN A 17 -11.39 5.86 -12.30
N GLY A 18 -11.72 4.71 -12.89
CA GLY A 18 -13.01 4.43 -13.52
C GLY A 18 -13.17 4.98 -14.94
N LYS A 19 -12.23 5.79 -15.45
CA LYS A 19 -12.26 6.32 -16.82
C LYS A 19 -11.51 5.40 -17.78
N LYS A 20 -12.11 5.10 -18.92
CA LYS A 20 -11.48 4.35 -20.01
C LYS A 20 -10.41 5.16 -20.71
N HIS A 21 -9.28 4.53 -21.00
CA HIS A 21 -8.18 5.08 -21.75
C HIS A 21 -7.81 4.14 -22.89
N GLU A 22 -7.70 4.71 -24.08
CA GLU A 22 -7.31 4.04 -25.31
C GLU A 22 -6.12 4.79 -25.89
N VAL A 23 -5.02 4.07 -26.13
CA VAL A 23 -3.73 4.65 -26.52
C VAL A 23 -3.20 3.90 -27.73
N ASP A 24 -3.08 4.60 -28.85
CA ASP A 24 -2.61 4.01 -30.11
C ASP A 24 -1.08 3.83 -30.14
N HIS A 25 -0.34 4.73 -29.49
CA HIS A 25 1.12 4.71 -29.46
C HIS A 25 1.64 5.02 -28.06
N VAL A 26 2.49 4.16 -27.54
CA VAL A 26 3.24 4.40 -26.31
C VAL A 26 4.54 3.61 -26.32
N ASP A 27 5.65 4.26 -25.96
CA ASP A 27 6.94 3.59 -25.82
C ASP A 27 6.83 2.50 -24.74
N PRO A 28 7.11 1.21 -25.05
CA PRO A 28 7.04 0.12 -24.08
C PRO A 28 7.91 0.29 -22.83
N ARG A 29 8.92 1.17 -22.87
CA ARG A 29 9.74 1.53 -21.70
C ARG A 29 9.05 2.49 -20.74
N THR A 30 7.93 3.10 -21.14
CA THR A 30 7.22 4.07 -20.32
C THR A 30 6.64 3.39 -19.09
N THR A 31 7.09 3.81 -17.92
CA THR A 31 6.55 3.31 -16.64
C THR A 31 5.19 3.91 -16.38
N LEU A 32 4.34 3.18 -15.66
CA LEU A 32 3.00 3.63 -15.29
C LEU A 32 3.06 4.92 -14.46
N ALA A 33 4.05 5.07 -13.57
CA ALA A 33 4.23 6.30 -12.81
C ALA A 33 4.54 7.50 -13.71
N SER A 34 5.42 7.32 -14.72
CA SER A 34 5.69 8.38 -15.70
C SER A 34 4.44 8.71 -16.50
N TYR A 35 3.71 7.69 -16.96
CA TYR A 35 2.49 7.83 -17.75
C TYR A 35 1.39 8.62 -17.01
N LEU A 36 1.09 8.22 -15.77
CA LEU A 36 0.09 8.88 -14.93
C LEU A 36 0.42 10.36 -14.72
N ARG A 37 1.69 10.69 -14.51
CA ARG A 37 2.12 12.05 -14.17
C ARG A 37 2.26 12.97 -15.38
N ASN A 38 2.91 12.50 -16.43
CA ASN A 38 3.35 13.34 -17.54
C ASN A 38 2.31 13.41 -18.66
N GLN A 39 1.59 12.32 -18.91
CA GLN A 39 0.59 12.23 -19.98
C GLN A 39 -0.83 12.45 -19.43
N MET A 40 -1.13 11.93 -18.24
CA MET A 40 -2.48 12.06 -17.65
C MET A 40 -2.61 13.19 -16.63
N HIS A 41 -1.49 13.81 -16.22
CA HIS A 41 -1.44 14.87 -15.22
C HIS A 41 -2.06 14.49 -13.85
N LEU A 42 -2.11 13.20 -13.53
CA LEU A 42 -2.46 12.65 -12.22
C LEU A 42 -1.19 12.61 -11.36
N THR A 43 -0.87 13.75 -10.77
CA THR A 43 0.43 13.98 -10.11
C THR A 43 0.48 13.51 -8.65
N GLY A 44 -0.60 12.95 -8.11
CA GLY A 44 -0.70 12.43 -6.75
C GLY A 44 0.27 11.27 -6.50
N THR A 45 0.37 10.32 -7.43
CA THR A 45 1.41 9.28 -7.41
C THR A 45 2.79 9.91 -7.58
N LYS A 46 3.73 9.64 -6.67
CA LYS A 46 5.05 10.27 -6.64
C LYS A 46 6.15 9.31 -7.08
N ILE A 47 7.23 9.85 -7.65
CA ILE A 47 8.45 9.09 -7.94
C ILE A 47 9.51 9.54 -6.93
N GLY A 48 9.89 8.63 -6.03
CA GLY A 48 10.91 8.87 -5.00
C GLY A 48 12.26 8.23 -5.38
N CYS A 49 12.36 6.91 -5.25
CA CYS A 49 13.58 6.15 -5.56
C CYS A 49 13.64 5.60 -7.00
N ASN A 50 12.50 5.36 -7.64
CA ASN A 50 12.39 4.75 -8.98
C ASN A 50 12.97 3.32 -9.12
N GLU A 51 13.11 2.61 -8.01
CA GLU A 51 13.64 1.24 -7.95
C GLU A 51 12.79 0.28 -7.09
N GLY A 52 11.58 0.73 -6.69
CA GLY A 52 10.60 -0.07 -5.95
C GLY A 52 10.78 -0.11 -4.42
N GLY A 53 11.82 0.51 -3.86
CA GLY A 53 12.12 0.42 -2.42
C GLY A 53 11.34 1.39 -1.50
N CYS A 54 10.77 2.49 -2.02
CA CYS A 54 10.19 3.54 -1.17
C CYS A 54 8.65 3.56 -1.09
N GLY A 55 7.94 2.92 -2.03
CA GLY A 55 6.48 2.88 -2.06
C GLY A 55 5.77 4.23 -2.32
N ALA A 56 6.48 5.34 -2.57
CA ALA A 56 5.83 6.62 -2.86
C ALA A 56 5.02 6.61 -4.17
N CYS A 57 5.30 5.64 -5.04
CA CYS A 57 4.62 5.41 -6.31
C CYS A 57 3.52 4.34 -6.24
N THR A 58 3.11 3.90 -5.05
CA THR A 58 2.11 2.84 -4.92
C THR A 58 0.77 3.27 -5.53
N VAL A 59 0.23 2.40 -6.39
CA VAL A 59 -1.13 2.46 -6.94
C VAL A 59 -1.79 1.10 -6.78
N MET A 60 -3.11 1.03 -6.89
CA MET A 60 -3.82 -0.25 -6.89
C MET A 60 -4.15 -0.67 -8.32
N ILE A 61 -3.87 -1.93 -8.64
CA ILE A 61 -4.33 -2.58 -9.87
C ILE A 61 -5.52 -3.47 -9.50
N SER A 62 -6.54 -3.44 -10.35
CA SER A 62 -7.63 -4.39 -10.35
C SER A 62 -7.68 -5.08 -11.70
N ASP A 63 -7.74 -6.40 -11.70
CA ASP A 63 -7.98 -7.21 -12.87
C ASP A 63 -8.72 -8.49 -12.46
N GLN A 64 -8.99 -9.36 -13.42
CA GLN A 64 -9.59 -10.66 -13.16
C GLN A 64 -8.49 -11.72 -13.13
N ALA A 65 -8.54 -12.56 -12.10
CA ALA A 65 -7.65 -13.71 -12.00
C ALA A 65 -7.93 -14.67 -13.18
N PRO A 66 -6.91 -15.06 -13.97
CA PRO A 66 -7.12 -15.88 -15.17
C PRO A 66 -7.81 -17.22 -14.91
N GLU A 67 -7.59 -17.81 -13.74
CA GLU A 67 -8.10 -19.14 -13.40
C GLU A 67 -9.53 -19.13 -12.85
N SER A 68 -9.88 -18.14 -12.02
CA SER A 68 -11.16 -18.10 -11.31
C SER A 68 -12.15 -17.08 -11.90
N GLY A 69 -11.68 -16.15 -12.74
CA GLY A 69 -12.46 -15.00 -13.18
C GLY A 69 -12.80 -13.99 -12.06
N ALA A 70 -12.34 -14.25 -10.83
CA ALA A 70 -12.61 -13.36 -9.70
C ALA A 70 -11.84 -12.05 -9.87
N ILE A 71 -12.48 -10.94 -9.51
CA ILE A 71 -11.80 -9.65 -9.44
C ILE A 71 -10.80 -9.70 -8.29
N GLN A 72 -9.54 -9.40 -8.58
CA GLN A 72 -8.48 -9.27 -7.59
C GLN A 72 -8.00 -7.82 -7.52
N HIS A 73 -7.56 -7.41 -6.33
CA HIS A 73 -7.04 -6.08 -6.06
C HIS A 73 -5.66 -6.19 -5.42
N TYR A 74 -4.64 -5.55 -5.99
CA TYR A 74 -3.29 -5.59 -5.43
C TYR A 74 -2.56 -4.26 -5.63
N SER A 75 -1.69 -3.93 -4.69
CA SER A 75 -0.83 -2.75 -4.77
C SER A 75 0.41 -3.03 -5.61
N VAL A 76 0.83 -2.07 -6.43
CA VAL A 76 2.06 -2.16 -7.23
C VAL A 76 2.89 -0.89 -7.14
N ASN A 77 4.20 -1.04 -7.34
CA ASN A 77 5.10 0.09 -7.57
C ASN A 77 4.96 0.56 -9.02
N ALA A 78 4.21 1.65 -9.24
CA ALA A 78 3.98 2.19 -10.59
C ALA A 78 5.29 2.60 -11.30
N CYS A 79 6.36 2.88 -10.56
CA CYS A 79 7.66 3.22 -11.14
C CYS A 79 8.37 2.06 -11.84
N LEU A 80 8.01 0.81 -11.54
CA LEU A 80 8.60 -0.39 -12.15
C LEU A 80 7.64 -1.09 -13.12
N MET A 81 6.35 -0.78 -13.06
CA MET A 81 5.35 -1.39 -13.93
C MET A 81 5.33 -0.68 -15.30
N PRO A 82 5.64 -1.35 -16.42
CA PRO A 82 5.48 -0.77 -17.75
C PRO A 82 4.01 -0.49 -18.04
N VAL A 83 3.68 0.62 -18.69
CA VAL A 83 2.29 0.96 -19.03
C VAL A 83 1.65 -0.06 -19.98
N CYS A 84 2.44 -0.72 -20.84
CA CYS A 84 1.95 -1.81 -21.68
C CYS A 84 1.40 -2.99 -20.88
N SER A 85 1.86 -3.21 -19.64
CA SER A 85 1.40 -4.31 -18.78
C SER A 85 0.02 -4.08 -18.14
N VAL A 86 -0.53 -2.86 -18.23
CA VAL A 86 -1.88 -2.57 -17.70
C VAL A 86 -2.99 -2.76 -18.74
N ASN A 87 -2.68 -3.30 -19.92
CA ASN A 87 -3.69 -3.61 -20.92
C ASN A 87 -4.76 -4.55 -20.35
N GLY A 88 -6.03 -4.17 -20.47
CA GLY A 88 -7.18 -4.91 -19.92
C GLY A 88 -7.32 -4.82 -18.40
N LYS A 89 -6.61 -3.91 -17.72
CA LYS A 89 -6.65 -3.74 -16.26
C LYS A 89 -7.24 -2.39 -15.86
N ALA A 90 -7.57 -2.25 -14.58
CA ALA A 90 -8.01 -0.99 -13.99
C ALA A 90 -7.02 -0.50 -12.94
N VAL A 91 -6.53 0.72 -13.11
CA VAL A 91 -5.60 1.41 -12.20
C VAL A 91 -6.42 2.36 -11.32
N THR A 92 -6.18 2.33 -10.02
CA THR A 92 -6.70 3.32 -9.06
C THR A 92 -5.55 4.07 -8.42
N THR A 93 -5.58 5.39 -8.47
CA THR A 93 -4.60 6.28 -7.85
C THR A 93 -5.21 7.00 -6.64
N VAL A 94 -4.41 7.78 -5.91
CA VAL A 94 -4.88 8.52 -4.72
C VAL A 94 -6.02 9.49 -5.03
N GLU A 95 -6.05 10.06 -6.23
CA GLU A 95 -7.13 10.93 -6.72
C GLU A 95 -8.42 10.15 -7.03
N GLY A 96 -8.31 8.85 -7.27
CA GLY A 96 -9.44 7.97 -7.60
C GLY A 96 -10.35 7.70 -6.41
N ILE A 97 -9.80 7.67 -5.19
CA ILE A 97 -10.53 7.26 -3.99
C ILE A 97 -11.17 8.45 -3.24
N GLY A 98 -10.67 9.67 -3.45
CA GLY A 98 -11.17 10.86 -2.77
C GLY A 98 -10.34 12.11 -3.08
N SER A 99 -10.97 13.29 -2.99
CA SER A 99 -10.31 14.58 -3.16
C SER A 99 -11.09 15.71 -2.50
N LEU A 100 -10.40 16.78 -2.09
CA LEU A 100 -11.02 17.99 -1.57
C LEU A 100 -11.86 18.72 -2.63
N VAL A 101 -11.47 18.66 -3.90
CA VAL A 101 -12.22 19.28 -5.01
C VAL A 101 -13.62 18.65 -5.16
N ARG A 102 -13.72 17.32 -4.96
CA ARG A 102 -15.00 16.60 -4.92
C ARG A 102 -15.68 16.65 -3.55
N GLN A 103 -15.14 17.44 -2.61
CA GLN A 103 -15.62 17.59 -1.23
C GLN A 103 -15.83 16.26 -0.49
N ARG A 104 -15.03 15.25 -0.83
CA ARG A 104 -15.13 13.91 -0.23
C ARG A 104 -13.75 13.29 -0.13
N LEU A 105 -13.27 13.12 1.10
CA LEU A 105 -12.09 12.32 1.39
C LEU A 105 -12.52 10.88 1.67
N HIS A 106 -11.69 9.94 1.23
CA HIS A 106 -11.81 8.57 1.68
C HIS A 106 -11.46 8.47 3.17
N PRO A 107 -12.10 7.60 3.98
CA PRO A 107 -11.77 7.44 5.40
C PRO A 107 -10.28 7.26 5.69
N ILE A 108 -9.53 6.54 4.84
CA ILE A 108 -8.07 6.41 4.96
C ILE A 108 -7.37 7.78 4.87
N GLN A 109 -7.75 8.62 3.90
CA GLN A 109 -7.17 9.95 3.71
C GLN A 109 -7.49 10.85 4.91
N GLU A 110 -8.73 10.81 5.39
CA GLU A 110 -9.19 11.59 6.53
C GLU A 110 -8.47 11.20 7.82
N ARG A 111 -8.45 9.91 8.17
CA ARG A 111 -7.84 9.42 9.41
C ARG A 111 -6.33 9.66 9.43
N LEU A 112 -5.64 9.46 8.31
CA LEU A 112 -4.21 9.71 8.23
C LEU A 112 -3.86 11.18 8.44
N ALA A 113 -4.67 12.10 7.89
CA ALA A 113 -4.49 13.54 8.09
C ALA A 113 -4.77 13.94 9.55
N LYS A 114 -5.90 13.49 10.11
CA LYS A 114 -6.30 13.79 11.51
C LYS A 114 -5.35 13.19 12.54
N ALA A 115 -4.73 12.05 12.27
CA ALA A 115 -3.74 11.43 13.15
C ALA A 115 -2.36 12.10 13.12
N HIS A 116 -2.18 13.18 12.34
CA HIS A 116 -0.88 13.78 12.10
C HIS A 116 0.11 12.81 11.40
N GLY A 117 -0.42 11.87 10.62
CA GLY A 117 0.35 10.89 9.85
C GLY A 117 0.95 11.45 8.56
N SER A 118 0.83 12.75 8.31
CA SER A 118 1.43 13.45 7.17
C SER A 118 2.13 14.74 7.62
N GLN A 119 3.40 14.89 7.26
CA GLN A 119 4.19 16.11 7.48
C GLN A 119 4.58 16.74 6.14
N CYS A 120 5.67 16.27 5.51
CA CYS A 120 6.06 16.76 4.18
C CYS A 120 5.09 16.33 3.06
N GLY A 121 4.22 15.36 3.32
CA GLY A 121 3.18 14.89 2.40
C GLY A 121 3.66 13.99 1.25
N PHE A 122 4.97 13.88 0.98
CA PHE A 122 5.45 13.21 -0.24
C PHE A 122 5.16 11.70 -0.28
N CYS A 123 5.34 10.99 0.82
CA CYS A 123 5.06 9.55 0.92
C CYS A 123 3.57 9.24 1.14
N THR A 124 2.78 10.23 1.54
CA THR A 124 1.38 10.06 1.97
C THR A 124 0.50 9.37 0.94
N PRO A 125 0.54 9.71 -0.37
CA PRO A 125 -0.20 8.98 -1.41
C PRO A 125 0.13 7.48 -1.44
N GLY A 126 1.40 7.11 -1.30
CA GLY A 126 1.84 5.73 -1.31
C GLY A 126 1.27 4.92 -0.14
N PHE A 127 1.34 5.46 1.07
CA PHE A 127 0.74 4.84 2.27
C PHE A 127 -0.77 4.68 2.13
N ILE A 128 -1.46 5.72 1.64
CA ILE A 128 -2.91 5.67 1.40
C ILE A 128 -3.25 4.54 0.44
N MET A 129 -2.53 4.41 -0.67
CA MET A 129 -2.84 3.40 -1.68
C MET A 129 -2.50 1.97 -1.24
N ALA A 130 -1.45 1.79 -0.43
CA ALA A 130 -1.14 0.50 0.19
C ALA A 130 -2.26 0.06 1.13
N MET A 131 -2.69 0.95 2.04
CA MET A 131 -3.80 0.68 2.95
C MET A 131 -5.12 0.47 2.21
N TYR A 132 -5.37 1.24 1.14
CA TYR A 132 -6.57 1.09 0.33
C TYR A 132 -6.64 -0.26 -0.36
N ALA A 133 -5.54 -0.72 -0.98
CA ALA A 133 -5.48 -2.06 -1.56
C ALA A 133 -5.72 -3.16 -0.51
N LEU A 134 -5.22 -2.98 0.72
CA LEU A 134 -5.52 -3.90 1.82
C LEU A 134 -7.02 -3.93 2.17
N LEU A 135 -7.65 -2.77 2.39
CA LEU A 135 -9.08 -2.71 2.75
C LEU A 135 -10.02 -3.23 1.67
N ARG A 136 -9.59 -3.17 0.40
CA ARG A 136 -10.33 -3.75 -0.73
C ARG A 136 -10.35 -5.27 -0.72
N ASN A 137 -9.40 -5.92 -0.04
CA ASN A 137 -9.35 -7.37 0.15
C ASN A 137 -9.86 -7.79 1.54
N TYR A 138 -9.59 -6.99 2.56
CA TYR A 138 -9.96 -7.25 3.94
C TYR A 138 -10.62 -5.99 4.53
N PRO A 139 -11.96 -5.87 4.48
CA PRO A 139 -12.66 -4.68 5.01
C PRO A 139 -12.44 -4.40 6.50
N GLN A 140 -12.04 -5.43 7.25
CA GLN A 140 -11.60 -5.34 8.64
C GLN A 140 -10.30 -6.15 8.79
N PRO A 141 -9.13 -5.55 8.52
CA PRO A 141 -7.85 -6.25 8.60
C PRO A 141 -7.42 -6.48 10.06
N THR A 142 -6.38 -7.28 10.26
CA THR A 142 -5.64 -7.31 11.55
C THR A 142 -4.48 -6.30 11.52
N GLU A 143 -3.89 -6.00 12.68
CA GLU A 143 -2.70 -5.13 12.75
C GLU A 143 -1.53 -5.73 11.96
N GLU A 144 -1.33 -7.05 12.02
CA GLU A 144 -0.26 -7.73 11.28
C GLU A 144 -0.46 -7.61 9.75
N GLN A 145 -1.71 -7.68 9.28
CA GLN A 145 -2.01 -7.47 7.86
C GLN A 145 -1.71 -6.03 7.43
N ILE A 146 -1.94 -5.06 8.31
CA ILE A 146 -1.58 -3.66 8.08
C ILE A 146 -0.06 -3.53 8.00
N ASP A 147 0.67 -4.05 8.98
CA ASP A 147 2.14 -4.00 8.98
C ASP A 147 2.74 -4.59 7.70
N VAL A 148 2.26 -5.77 7.28
CA VAL A 148 2.68 -6.41 6.03
C VAL A 148 2.40 -5.52 4.82
N ALA A 149 1.20 -4.92 4.74
CA ALA A 149 0.83 -4.04 3.63
C ALA A 149 1.72 -2.79 3.52
N LEU A 150 2.34 -2.35 4.63
CA LEU A 150 3.18 -1.14 4.67
C LEU A 150 4.68 -1.40 4.51
N GLN A 151 5.14 -2.66 4.45
CA GLN A 151 6.57 -3.00 4.39
C GLN A 151 7.31 -2.31 3.23
N GLY A 152 6.62 -2.03 2.13
CA GLY A 152 7.18 -1.35 0.95
C GLY A 152 7.14 0.17 1.00
N ASN A 153 6.67 0.80 2.09
CA ASN A 153 6.44 2.23 2.18
C ASN A 153 7.38 2.91 3.17
N LEU A 154 8.19 3.86 2.70
CA LEU A 154 9.14 4.59 3.53
C LEU A 154 8.66 6.01 3.87
N CYS A 155 8.81 6.39 5.13
CA CYS A 155 8.60 7.75 5.61
C CYS A 155 9.82 8.25 6.38
N ARG A 156 10.30 9.45 6.05
CA ARG A 156 11.44 10.08 6.74
C ARG A 156 11.04 11.06 7.84
N CYS A 157 9.80 11.56 7.82
CA CYS A 157 9.39 12.70 8.66
C CYS A 157 8.62 12.27 9.92
N THR A 158 7.70 11.30 9.81
CA THR A 158 6.70 11.03 10.87
C THR A 158 7.17 10.08 11.96
N GLY A 159 8.23 9.30 11.70
CA GLY A 159 8.62 8.19 12.58
C GLY A 159 7.61 7.05 12.63
N TYR A 160 6.71 6.95 11.63
CA TYR A 160 5.68 5.91 11.43
C TYR A 160 4.56 5.85 12.48
N ARG A 161 4.83 6.12 13.76
CA ARG A 161 3.87 6.04 14.87
C ARG A 161 2.47 6.63 14.54
N PRO A 162 2.33 7.88 14.07
CA PRO A 162 1.01 8.44 13.74
C PRO A 162 0.35 7.81 12.50
N ILE A 163 1.13 7.22 11.58
CA ILE A 163 0.61 6.49 10.42
C ILE A 163 -0.04 5.17 10.87
N LEU A 164 0.68 4.41 11.71
CA LEU A 164 0.17 3.16 12.27
C LEU A 164 -1.05 3.41 13.16
N GLU A 165 -1.01 4.44 14.01
CA GLU A 165 -2.18 4.85 14.82
C GLU A 165 -3.41 5.15 13.96
N ALA A 166 -3.25 5.81 12.81
CA ALA A 166 -4.34 6.03 11.86
C ALA A 166 -4.87 4.74 11.27
N PHE A 167 -4.00 3.81 10.87
CA PHE A 167 -4.40 2.63 10.14
C PHE A 167 -4.91 1.50 11.04
N TYR A 168 -4.38 1.35 12.25
CA TYR A 168 -4.90 0.43 13.26
C TYR A 168 -6.32 0.77 13.70
N SER A 169 -6.78 2.02 13.50
CA SER A 169 -8.19 2.37 13.69
C SER A 169 -9.16 1.62 12.75
N PHE A 170 -8.66 0.95 11.70
CA PHE A 170 -9.44 0.07 10.83
C PHE A 170 -9.36 -1.41 11.25
N ALA A 171 -8.47 -1.78 12.18
CA ALA A 171 -8.25 -3.17 12.55
C ALA A 171 -9.39 -3.77 13.40
N LYS A 172 -9.58 -5.10 13.30
CA LYS A 172 -10.47 -5.84 14.19
C LYS A 172 -9.99 -5.73 15.64
N GLY A 173 -10.83 -5.18 16.52
CA GLY A 173 -10.52 -5.04 17.95
C GLY A 173 -10.42 -3.60 18.46
N GLY A 174 -10.61 -2.59 17.59
CA GLY A 174 -10.50 -1.19 17.99
C GLY A 174 -9.04 -0.80 18.29
N ILE A 175 -8.82 0.44 18.73
CA ILE A 175 -7.49 0.99 19.04
C ILE A 175 -6.96 0.31 20.31
N GLY A 176 -6.46 -0.90 20.16
CA GLY A 176 -5.90 -1.73 21.24
C GLY A 176 -4.43 -1.42 21.56
N CYS A 177 -3.84 -0.38 20.94
CA CYS A 177 -2.43 -0.07 21.16
C CYS A 177 -2.15 0.81 22.39
N CYS A 178 -3.09 1.65 22.88
CA CYS A 178 -2.71 2.75 23.79
C CYS A 178 -3.73 3.24 24.85
N GLN A 179 -4.87 2.59 25.11
CA GLN A 179 -5.74 3.04 26.22
C GLN A 179 -5.26 2.60 27.63
N SER A 180 -4.19 1.81 27.70
CA SER A 180 -3.50 1.51 28.95
C SER A 180 -1.99 1.61 28.73
N ASN A 181 -1.43 2.78 29.01
CA ASN A 181 0.01 3.06 29.12
C ASN A 181 0.88 2.58 27.94
N GLY A 182 1.18 3.50 27.04
CA GLY A 182 1.99 3.28 25.83
C GLY A 182 3.17 2.33 26.02
N ALA A 183 3.11 1.21 25.31
CA ALA A 183 4.25 0.38 24.98
C ALA A 183 3.98 -0.28 23.63
N MET A 184 4.94 -0.15 22.71
CA MET A 184 4.95 -0.94 21.48
C MET A 184 5.06 -2.43 21.81
N THR A 185 4.50 -3.21 20.90
CA THR A 185 4.48 -4.67 20.76
C THR A 185 5.61 -5.45 21.47
N ASN A 186 5.21 -6.58 22.05
CA ASN A 186 5.99 -7.59 22.79
C ASN A 186 6.57 -7.14 24.15
N GLY A 187 5.74 -7.30 25.18
CA GLY A 187 6.23 -7.78 26.48
C GLY A 187 6.51 -6.75 27.59
N CYS A 188 5.94 -5.55 27.55
CA CYS A 188 6.31 -4.52 28.56
C CYS A 188 5.31 -4.23 29.69
N CYS A 189 4.10 -4.75 29.70
CA CYS A 189 3.20 -4.62 30.87
C CYS A 189 2.26 -5.84 30.99
N GLN A 190 2.73 -6.94 31.57
CA GLN A 190 1.81 -7.84 32.27
C GLN A 190 1.42 -7.17 33.59
N GLN A 191 0.41 -6.31 33.56
CA GLN A 191 -0.39 -6.03 34.75
C GLN A 191 -1.83 -6.38 34.42
N ASN A 192 -2.12 -7.69 34.40
CA ASN A 192 -3.46 -8.14 34.72
C ASN A 192 -3.67 -7.84 36.21
N GLY A 193 -4.78 -7.14 36.49
CA GLY A 193 -5.09 -6.59 37.80
C GLY A 193 -4.93 -7.59 38.94
N SER A 194 -4.11 -7.20 39.91
CA SER A 194 -4.24 -7.51 41.33
C SER A 194 -3.30 -6.54 42.04
N ALA A 195 -3.87 -5.64 42.82
CA ALA A 195 -3.10 -4.81 43.72
C ALA A 195 -2.50 -5.71 44.80
N GLU A 196 -1.25 -6.13 44.63
CA GLU A 196 -0.38 -6.58 45.72
C GLU A 196 1.08 -6.71 45.23
N ASN A 197 1.96 -5.95 45.87
CA ASN A 197 3.43 -5.94 45.83
C ASN A 197 4.14 -6.95 44.88
N GLY A 198 4.44 -6.53 43.64
CA GLY A 198 5.32 -7.26 42.73
C GLY A 198 6.78 -6.83 42.87
N SER A 199 7.56 -7.54 43.68
CA SER A 199 9.02 -7.48 43.62
C SER A 199 9.55 -8.15 42.34
N CYS A 200 10.56 -7.56 41.69
CA CYS A 200 11.25 -8.17 40.56
C CYS A 200 12.00 -9.42 41.01
N GLN A 201 11.34 -10.58 40.98
CA GLN A 201 12.01 -11.86 41.20
C GLN A 201 12.56 -12.41 39.88
N GLN A 202 13.86 -12.69 39.97
CA GLN A 202 14.74 -13.33 39.02
C GLN A 202 14.07 -14.43 38.19
N ASN A 203 14.18 -14.34 36.87
CA ASN A 203 14.24 -15.52 36.02
C ASN A 203 15.43 -15.36 35.07
N GLY A 204 16.57 -15.86 35.53
CA GLY A 204 17.78 -16.01 34.73
C GLY A 204 17.62 -17.18 33.77
N VAL A 205 17.37 -16.88 32.51
CA VAL A 205 17.82 -17.75 31.41
C VAL A 205 19.24 -17.30 31.08
N LYS A 206 20.19 -18.20 31.31
CA LYS A 206 21.61 -18.00 30.95
C LYS A 206 21.77 -17.97 29.44
N GLU A 207 22.61 -17.04 28.99
CA GLU A 207 23.29 -16.98 27.69
C GLU A 207 22.45 -16.59 26.47
N LEU A 208 22.47 -15.29 26.13
CA LEU A 208 23.10 -14.72 24.92
C LEU A 208 22.99 -13.18 24.97
N ASN A 209 24.07 -12.51 24.57
CA ASN A 209 24.35 -11.08 24.77
C ASN A 209 23.29 -10.10 24.21
N GLY A 210 22.72 -9.28 25.11
CA GLY A 210 21.97 -8.06 24.78
C GLY A 210 21.69 -7.27 26.06
N GLY A 211 22.33 -6.11 26.23
CA GLY A 211 22.36 -5.35 27.49
C GLY A 211 20.98 -4.88 27.97
N GLY A 212 20.61 -5.29 29.19
CA GLY A 212 19.45 -4.76 29.92
C GLY A 212 19.70 -3.34 30.44
N CYS A 213 18.66 -2.51 30.39
CA CYS A 213 18.71 -1.05 30.52
C CYS A 213 19.00 -0.49 31.94
N CYS A 214 19.44 -1.30 32.90
CA CYS A 214 19.69 -0.84 34.26
C CYS A 214 20.93 -1.51 34.86
N GLN A 215 22.11 -0.92 34.62
CA GLN A 215 23.25 -1.12 35.50
C GLN A 215 23.60 0.22 36.16
N GLN A 216 23.42 0.29 37.47
CA GLN A 216 24.22 1.18 38.32
C GLN A 216 24.82 0.34 39.44
N ASN A 217 26.10 0.00 39.26
CA ASN A 217 27.01 -0.31 40.34
C ASN A 217 27.57 1.04 40.84
N GLY A 218 27.32 1.39 42.09
CA GLY A 218 27.91 2.57 42.72
C GLY A 218 27.30 2.83 44.09
N GLU A 219 28.07 2.59 45.14
CA GLU A 219 27.77 3.04 46.50
C GLU A 219 27.85 4.57 46.53
N GLY A 220 26.69 5.24 46.47
CA GLY A 220 26.57 6.69 46.48
C GLY A 220 25.14 7.10 46.80
N GLU A 221 25.00 8.03 47.74
CA GLU A 221 23.76 8.45 48.39
C GLU A 221 22.55 8.59 47.43
N ALA A 222 21.43 8.02 47.84
CA ALA A 222 20.16 8.04 47.15
C ALA A 222 19.68 9.47 46.83
N LYS A 223 19.93 9.93 45.60
CA LYS A 223 19.27 11.10 45.01
C LYS A 223 18.38 10.67 43.86
N VAL A 224 17.07 10.72 44.15
CA VAL A 224 15.93 10.81 43.22
C VAL A 224 15.90 9.71 42.15
N GLY A 225 15.52 8.51 42.60
CA GLY A 225 15.11 7.42 41.72
C GLY A 225 13.86 7.77 40.90
N CYS A 226 13.89 7.34 39.64
CA CYS A 226 12.97 7.60 38.51
C CYS A 226 11.51 7.14 38.70
N CYS A 227 11.08 6.80 39.92
CA CYS A 227 9.77 6.22 40.21
C CYS A 227 9.12 6.88 41.44
N LYS A 228 9.04 8.22 41.46
CA LYS A 228 8.00 8.88 42.28
C LYS A 228 6.77 9.06 41.40
N SER A 229 5.71 8.33 41.77
CA SER A 229 4.33 8.54 41.33
C SER A 229 3.83 9.91 41.79
N GLY A 230 4.27 10.96 41.09
CA GLY A 230 3.50 12.20 41.03
C GLY A 230 2.30 11.95 40.12
N GLU A 231 1.13 12.45 40.49
CA GLU A 231 -0.08 12.45 39.66
C GLU A 231 0.30 12.97 38.26
N ARG A 232 0.39 12.05 37.29
CA ARG A 232 0.56 12.44 35.89
C ARG A 232 -0.73 13.13 35.50
N LYS A 233 -0.65 14.45 35.30
CA LYS A 233 -1.72 15.28 34.71
C LYS A 233 -2.35 14.53 33.54
N GLU A 234 -3.68 14.59 33.45
CA GLU A 234 -4.47 14.06 32.33
C GLU A 234 -3.71 14.19 31.01
N LEU A 235 -3.38 13.05 30.41
CA LEU A 235 -2.78 13.01 29.09
C LEU A 235 -3.88 13.44 28.10
N THR A 236 -3.72 14.61 27.50
CA THR A 236 -4.59 15.06 26.42
C THR A 236 -4.39 14.15 25.21
N THR A 237 -5.45 13.48 24.76
CA THR A 237 -5.43 12.68 23.53
C THR A 237 -5.23 13.58 22.33
N LEU A 238 -4.20 13.31 21.52
CA LEU A 238 -3.90 14.11 20.32
C LEU A 238 -4.87 13.83 19.17
N VAL A 239 -5.45 12.64 19.13
CA VAL A 239 -6.24 12.15 18.00
C VAL A 239 -7.55 11.56 18.47
N ASN A 240 -8.64 11.97 17.85
CA ASN A 240 -9.95 11.35 18.02
C ASN A 240 -10.55 11.04 16.64
N PHE A 241 -10.94 9.78 16.43
CA PHE A 241 -11.54 9.32 15.18
C PHE A 241 -13.07 9.23 15.24
N THR A 242 -13.73 9.64 16.33
CA THR A 242 -15.21 9.64 16.42
C THR A 242 -15.87 10.47 15.33
N ASP A 243 -15.20 11.55 14.92
CA ASP A 243 -15.70 12.49 13.93
C ASP A 243 -15.26 12.12 12.50
N CYS A 244 -14.59 10.98 12.34
CA CYS A 244 -14.19 10.48 11.02
C CYS A 244 -15.31 9.64 10.42
N SER A 245 -15.41 9.69 9.09
CA SER A 245 -16.35 8.84 8.36
C SER A 245 -16.01 7.36 8.60
N ALA A 246 -17.04 6.55 8.81
CA ALA A 246 -16.88 5.09 8.83
C ALA A 246 -16.46 4.59 7.45
N TYR A 247 -15.69 3.50 7.41
CA TYR A 247 -15.40 2.82 6.16
C TYR A 247 -16.60 1.97 5.74
N ASP A 248 -17.07 2.19 4.52
CA ASP A 248 -18.16 1.44 3.90
C ASP A 248 -17.69 0.91 2.55
N SER A 249 -17.41 -0.40 2.50
CA SER A 249 -16.91 -1.08 1.31
C SER A 249 -17.91 -1.08 0.14
N SER A 250 -19.19 -0.83 0.39
CA SER A 250 -20.21 -0.77 -0.68
C SER A 250 -20.11 0.50 -1.52
N GLN A 251 -19.45 1.55 -0.99
CA GLN A 251 -19.30 2.84 -1.65
C GLN A 251 -18.02 2.94 -2.48
N GLU A 252 -17.27 1.84 -2.59
CA GLU A 252 -16.05 1.80 -3.36
C GLU A 252 -16.31 1.86 -4.87
N PRO A 253 -15.40 2.45 -5.66
CA PRO A 253 -15.51 2.42 -7.11
C PRO A 253 -15.65 0.98 -7.61
N ILE A 254 -16.72 0.76 -8.38
CA ILE A 254 -17.00 -0.52 -9.02
C ILE A 254 -15.88 -0.89 -9.99
N PHE A 255 -15.67 -2.19 -10.17
CA PHE A 255 -14.81 -2.66 -11.25
C PHE A 255 -15.44 -2.30 -12.61
N PRO A 256 -14.69 -1.77 -13.58
CA PRO A 256 -15.25 -1.35 -14.87
C PRO A 256 -16.01 -2.49 -15.57
N PRO A 257 -17.33 -2.37 -15.81
CA PRO A 257 -18.11 -3.45 -16.40
C PRO A 257 -17.65 -3.88 -17.80
N GLU A 258 -17.06 -2.96 -18.58
CA GLU A 258 -16.46 -3.28 -19.87
C GLU A 258 -15.33 -4.32 -19.78
N LEU A 259 -14.59 -4.35 -18.66
CA LEU A 259 -13.54 -5.35 -18.45
C LEU A 259 -14.13 -6.73 -18.08
N LEU A 260 -15.37 -6.77 -17.55
CA LEU A 260 -16.09 -8.02 -17.30
C LEU A 260 -16.62 -8.62 -18.59
N ILE A 261 -17.27 -7.83 -19.45
CA ILE A 261 -17.84 -8.32 -20.72
C ILE A 261 -16.74 -8.87 -21.65
N LYS A 262 -15.56 -8.27 -21.64
CA LYS A 262 -14.38 -8.74 -22.37
C LYS A 262 -13.78 -10.06 -21.85
N THR A 263 -14.40 -10.74 -20.88
CA THR A 263 -13.95 -12.08 -20.45
C THR A 263 -14.73 -13.23 -21.10
N GLU A 264 -15.94 -12.97 -21.62
CA GLU A 264 -16.65 -13.95 -22.47
C GLU A 264 -15.92 -14.17 -23.81
N HIS A 265 -15.05 -13.23 -24.18
CA HIS A 265 -14.12 -13.31 -25.31
C HIS A 265 -12.69 -13.04 -24.80
N PRO A 266 -11.86 -14.06 -24.53
CA PRO A 266 -10.54 -13.88 -23.92
C PRO A 266 -9.74 -12.81 -24.64
N LEU A 267 -9.01 -11.99 -23.88
CA LEU A 267 -8.14 -10.95 -24.43
C LEU A 267 -7.23 -11.59 -25.46
N ALA A 268 -7.48 -11.25 -26.73
CA ALA A 268 -6.66 -11.68 -27.84
C ALA A 268 -5.21 -11.23 -27.60
N SER A 269 -4.27 -11.99 -28.16
CA SER A 269 -2.87 -11.61 -28.22
C SER A 269 -2.75 -10.18 -28.70
N TRP A 270 -1.97 -9.39 -27.95
CA TRP A 270 -1.82 -7.96 -28.19
C TRP A 270 -0.34 -7.61 -28.32
N SER A 271 -0.01 -6.62 -29.15
CA SER A 271 1.36 -6.14 -29.28
C SER A 271 1.44 -4.63 -29.47
N MET A 272 2.57 -4.04 -29.04
CA MET A 272 2.89 -2.63 -29.23
C MET A 272 4.30 -2.53 -29.81
N LEU A 273 4.43 -1.82 -30.92
CA LEU A 273 5.72 -1.46 -31.50
C LEU A 273 5.82 0.06 -31.49
N ASP A 274 6.73 0.58 -30.68
CA ASP A 274 7.03 2.00 -30.67
C ASP A 274 8.50 2.23 -30.29
N SER A 275 9.08 3.30 -30.81
CA SER A 275 10.44 3.74 -30.44
C SER A 275 11.53 2.64 -30.56
N GLY A 276 11.34 1.71 -31.51
CA GLY A 276 12.26 0.59 -31.77
C GLY A 276 12.14 -0.61 -30.84
N ILE A 277 11.13 -0.66 -29.97
CA ILE A 277 10.90 -1.76 -29.03
C ILE A 277 9.54 -2.40 -29.32
N SER A 278 9.53 -3.72 -29.41
CA SER A 278 8.32 -4.53 -29.49
C SER A 278 7.96 -5.08 -28.11
N TRP A 279 6.72 -4.86 -27.70
CA TRP A 279 6.08 -5.54 -26.58
C TRP A 279 5.06 -6.52 -27.11
N TYR A 280 5.09 -7.75 -26.60
CA TYR A 280 4.10 -8.78 -26.92
C TYR A 280 3.43 -9.24 -25.64
N GLN A 281 2.11 -9.37 -25.68
CA GLN A 281 1.29 -9.94 -24.62
C GLN A 281 0.54 -11.14 -25.20
N PRO A 282 1.16 -12.34 -25.20
CA PRO A 282 0.50 -13.55 -25.66
C PRO A 282 -0.64 -13.94 -24.71
N SER A 283 -1.67 -14.55 -25.27
CA SER A 283 -2.86 -15.01 -24.53
C SER A 283 -2.80 -16.50 -24.16
N SER A 284 -1.86 -17.24 -24.75
CA SER A 284 -1.67 -18.67 -24.53
C SER A 284 -0.19 -19.04 -24.39
N VAL A 285 0.06 -20.16 -23.72
CA VAL A 285 1.42 -20.72 -23.61
C VAL A 285 1.97 -21.09 -24.99
N ALA A 286 1.13 -21.58 -25.90
CA ALA A 286 1.53 -21.90 -27.26
C ALA A 286 2.05 -20.66 -28.02
N GLU A 287 1.37 -19.53 -27.90
CA GLU A 287 1.82 -18.25 -28.46
C GLU A 287 3.12 -17.76 -27.83
N LEU A 288 3.26 -17.89 -26.50
CA LEU A 288 4.50 -17.52 -25.81
C LEU A 288 5.69 -18.35 -26.32
N VAL A 289 5.51 -19.65 -26.50
CA VAL A 289 6.56 -20.55 -27.01
C VAL A 289 6.91 -20.21 -28.46
N ASP A 290 5.91 -19.91 -29.31
CA ASP A 290 6.16 -19.44 -30.68
C ASP A 290 6.95 -18.13 -30.71
N LEU A 291 6.56 -17.13 -29.90
CA LEU A 291 7.28 -15.87 -29.77
C LEU A 291 8.72 -16.08 -29.29
N LYS A 292 8.94 -16.98 -28.33
CA LYS A 292 10.29 -17.31 -27.84
C LYS A 292 11.13 -18.05 -28.86
N SER A 293 10.54 -18.89 -29.70
CA SER A 293 11.21 -19.54 -30.84
C SER A 293 11.63 -18.51 -31.89
N ARG A 294 10.75 -17.56 -32.20
CA ARG A 294 10.99 -16.48 -33.17
C ARG A 294 11.97 -15.43 -32.68
N PHE A 295 11.94 -15.12 -31.39
CA PHE A 295 12.79 -14.13 -30.73
C PHE A 295 13.50 -14.73 -29.50
N PRO A 296 14.58 -15.53 -29.71
CA PRO A 296 15.28 -16.21 -28.62
C PRO A 296 15.85 -15.26 -27.56
N GLU A 297 16.29 -14.07 -27.97
CA GLU A 297 16.85 -13.03 -27.08
C GLU A 297 15.78 -12.16 -26.40
N ALA A 298 14.50 -12.30 -26.75
CA ALA A 298 13.44 -11.52 -26.13
C ALA A 298 13.30 -11.85 -24.63
N ARG A 299 13.18 -10.81 -23.81
CA ARG A 299 12.95 -10.97 -22.36
C ARG A 299 11.48 -11.27 -22.09
N ILE A 300 11.23 -12.10 -21.08
CA ILE A 300 9.91 -12.37 -20.51
C ILE A 300 9.73 -11.47 -19.30
#